data_AF-A0A7J8SHV0-F1
#
_entry.id   AF-A0A7J8SHV0-F1
#
_cell.length_a   1.000
_cell.length_b   1.000
_cell.length_c   1.000
_cell.angle_alpha   90.00
_cell.angle_beta   90.00
_cell.angle_gamma   90.00
#
_symmetry.space_group_name_H-M   'P 1'
#
loop_
_entity.id
_entity.type
_entity.pdbx_description
1 polymer ?
#
loop_
_entity_poly.entity_id
_entity_poly.type
_entity_poly.pdbx_seq_one_letter_code
_entity_poly.pdbx_strand_id
1 'polypeptide(L)'
;MYAAICQQCGLVPIVEPEILVDGSHDIKKCAAVTERVLAACYKALNDHHVMLEGTLLKPNMVTPGSDSPKVASDVIAEYTVCALQRTVPAAVPAIVFLSGGQSEEEATLNLNAMNKLQTKKPWSLSFSFGRALQQSTLKAWAGKEENVKKAQDAFLVRCKANSEATLGTYKGDAKISEGAAESLHVKDYKY
;
A
#
# COMPACT_ATOMS: atom_id res chain seq x y z
N MET A 1 -19.48 -13.58 -2.26
CA MET A 1 -19.71 -12.23 -2.80
C MET A 1 -19.54 -11.19 -1.68
N TYR A 2 -18.30 -10.96 -1.22
CA TYR A 2 -18.02 -10.08 -0.06
C TYR A 2 -18.44 -8.61 -0.31
N ALA A 3 -17.97 -8.02 -1.41
CA ALA A 3 -18.20 -6.60 -1.69
C ALA A 3 -19.68 -6.23 -1.86
N ALA A 4 -20.46 -7.03 -2.58
CA ALA A 4 -21.89 -6.76 -2.75
C ALA A 4 -22.66 -6.93 -1.43
N ILE A 5 -22.30 -7.89 -0.57
CA ILE A 5 -22.92 -8.04 0.75
C ILE A 5 -22.59 -6.83 1.64
N CYS A 6 -21.35 -6.33 1.63
CA CYS A 6 -21.00 -5.08 2.31
C CYS A 6 -21.91 -3.93 1.86
N GLN A 7 -22.06 -3.75 0.54
CA GLN A 7 -22.90 -2.68 -0.01
C GLN A 7 -24.38 -2.82 0.36
N GLN A 8 -24.92 -4.05 0.35
CA GLN A 8 -26.30 -4.32 0.81
C GLN A 8 -26.51 -3.95 2.30
N CYS A 9 -25.45 -4.06 3.10
CA CYS A 9 -25.45 -3.68 4.51
C CYS A 9 -25.04 -2.21 4.75
N GLY A 10 -24.85 -1.40 3.71
CA GLY A 10 -24.42 0.00 3.85
C GLY A 10 -22.96 0.21 4.26
N LEU A 11 -22.10 -0.82 4.09
CA LEU A 11 -20.67 -0.75 4.36
C LEU A 11 -19.88 -0.61 3.06
N VAL A 12 -18.85 0.23 3.06
CA VAL A 12 -17.91 0.37 1.93
C VAL A 12 -16.91 -0.78 1.96
N PRO A 13 -16.89 -1.71 0.98
CA PRO A 13 -15.89 -2.76 0.94
C PRO A 13 -14.53 -2.23 0.47
N ILE A 14 -13.49 -2.64 1.21
CA ILE A 14 -12.10 -2.55 0.74
C ILE A 14 -11.77 -3.91 0.11
N VAL A 15 -11.48 -3.92 -1.19
CA VAL A 15 -11.12 -5.14 -1.92
C VAL A 15 -9.60 -5.29 -1.89
N GLU A 16 -9.11 -6.34 -1.23
CA GLU A 16 -7.68 -6.59 -1.00
C GLU A 16 -7.21 -7.89 -1.69
N PRO A 17 -6.85 -7.84 -2.98
CA PRO A 17 -6.26 -8.98 -3.68
C PRO A 17 -4.72 -8.95 -3.54
N GLU A 18 -4.20 -9.17 -2.33
CA GLU A 18 -2.75 -9.12 -2.08
C GLU A 18 -2.00 -10.22 -2.86
N ILE A 19 -1.01 -9.79 -3.65
CA ILE A 19 0.00 -10.67 -4.24
C ILE A 19 1.23 -10.61 -3.36
N LEU A 20 1.59 -11.76 -2.77
CA LEU A 20 2.75 -11.86 -1.89
C LEU A 20 4.05 -11.58 -2.64
N VAL A 21 4.96 -10.92 -1.93
CA VAL A 21 6.29 -10.53 -2.44
C VAL A 21 7.30 -11.68 -2.43
N ASP A 22 6.96 -12.84 -1.86
CA ASP A 22 7.90 -13.96 -1.70
C ASP A 22 8.53 -14.41 -3.03
N GLY A 23 9.86 -14.62 -2.99
CA GLY A 23 10.64 -15.23 -4.06
C GLY A 23 11.56 -14.27 -4.81
N SER A 24 12.14 -14.76 -5.91
CA SER A 24 13.21 -14.11 -6.67
C SER A 24 12.75 -13.50 -8.01
N HIS A 25 11.46 -13.19 -8.13
CA HIS A 25 10.87 -12.66 -9.35
C HIS A 25 11.22 -11.18 -9.56
N ASP A 26 11.42 -10.77 -10.81
CA ASP A 26 11.66 -9.36 -11.13
C ASP A 26 10.37 -8.52 -11.06
N ILE A 27 10.53 -7.19 -11.08
CA ILE A 27 9.40 -6.25 -11.02
C ILE A 27 8.44 -6.40 -12.21
N LYS A 28 8.95 -6.81 -13.38
CA LYS A 28 8.13 -7.03 -14.59
C LYS A 28 7.18 -8.20 -14.38
N LYS A 29 7.65 -9.27 -13.74
CA LYS A 29 6.80 -10.41 -13.39
C LYS A 29 5.73 -10.01 -12.39
N CYS A 30 6.07 -9.22 -11.36
CA CYS A 30 5.09 -8.68 -10.42
C CYS A 30 4.03 -7.82 -11.13
N ALA A 31 4.45 -6.94 -12.05
CA ALA A 31 3.54 -6.11 -12.85
C ALA A 31 2.56 -6.95 -13.66
N ALA A 32 3.05 -7.95 -14.40
CA ALA A 32 2.22 -8.82 -15.23
C ALA A 32 1.20 -9.63 -14.41
N VAL A 33 1.60 -10.11 -13.22
CA VAL A 33 0.68 -10.82 -12.32
C VAL A 33 -0.34 -9.85 -11.72
N THR A 34 0.09 -8.66 -11.31
CA THR A 34 -0.79 -7.61 -10.78
C THR A 34 -1.86 -7.22 -11.81
N GLU A 35 -1.48 -6.97 -13.06
CA GLU A 35 -2.44 -6.66 -14.12
C GLU A 35 -3.45 -7.79 -14.33
N ARG A 36 -2.99 -9.04 -14.38
CA ARG A 36 -3.87 -10.21 -14.55
C ARG A 36 -4.87 -10.35 -13.40
N VAL A 37 -4.40 -10.20 -12.16
CA VAL A 37 -5.24 -10.33 -10.96
C VAL A 37 -6.26 -9.20 -10.90
N LEU A 38 -5.84 -7.95 -11.09
CA LEU A 38 -6.75 -6.81 -11.04
C LEU A 38 -7.80 -6.85 -12.15
N ALA A 39 -7.43 -7.24 -13.37
CA ALA A 39 -8.40 -7.43 -14.46
C ALA A 39 -9.46 -8.49 -14.10
N ALA A 40 -9.04 -9.62 -13.51
CA ALA A 40 -9.96 -10.66 -13.04
C ALA A 40 -10.84 -10.16 -11.88
N CYS A 41 -10.28 -9.42 -10.93
CA CYS A 41 -11.03 -8.83 -9.82
C CYS A 41 -12.12 -7.88 -10.31
N TYR A 42 -11.80 -6.92 -11.20
CA TYR A 42 -12.81 -5.97 -11.69
C TYR A 42 -13.86 -6.63 -12.58
N LYS A 43 -13.49 -7.67 -13.35
CA LYS A 43 -14.49 -8.49 -14.05
C LYS A 43 -15.46 -9.14 -13.06
N ALA A 44 -14.95 -9.75 -11.99
CA ALA A 44 -15.79 -10.37 -10.97
C ALA A 44 -16.67 -9.34 -10.23
N LEU A 45 -16.14 -8.18 -9.88
CA LEU A 45 -16.93 -7.10 -9.25
C LEU A 45 -18.07 -6.64 -10.17
N ASN A 46 -17.82 -6.52 -11.47
CA ASN A 46 -18.84 -6.17 -12.45
C ASN A 46 -19.92 -7.26 -12.60
N ASP A 47 -19.51 -8.52 -12.69
CA ASP A 47 -20.42 -9.69 -12.77
C ASP A 47 -21.33 -9.80 -11.55
N HIS A 48 -20.86 -9.33 -10.40
CA HIS A 48 -21.60 -9.31 -9.13
C HIS A 48 -22.31 -7.97 -8.87
N HIS A 49 -22.42 -7.10 -9.88
CA HIS A 49 -23.14 -5.82 -9.81
C HIS A 49 -22.67 -4.90 -8.68
N VAL A 50 -21.38 -4.93 -8.35
CA VAL A 50 -20.79 -4.05 -7.33
C VAL A 50 -20.68 -2.62 -7.89
N MET A 51 -21.19 -1.65 -7.13
CA MET A 51 -21.07 -0.22 -7.46
C MET A 51 -19.66 0.28 -7.12
N LEU A 52 -18.82 0.54 -8.13
CA LEU A 52 -17.39 0.81 -7.92
C LEU A 52 -17.11 2.12 -7.17
N GLU A 53 -17.98 3.11 -7.34
CA GLU A 53 -17.95 4.40 -6.64
C GLU A 53 -18.04 4.24 -5.11
N GLY A 54 -18.67 3.14 -4.66
CA GLY A 54 -18.80 2.78 -3.25
C GLY A 54 -17.81 1.68 -2.83
N THR A 55 -16.62 1.63 -3.43
CA THR A 55 -15.56 0.66 -3.10
C THR A 55 -14.21 1.35 -2.89
N LEU A 56 -13.27 0.64 -2.27
CA LEU A 56 -11.85 0.97 -2.30
C LEU A 56 -11.04 -0.23 -2.75
N LEU A 57 -9.92 0.01 -3.43
CA LEU A 57 -8.95 -1.05 -3.75
C LEU A 57 -7.76 -0.96 -2.78
N LYS A 58 -7.36 -2.09 -2.18
CA LYS A 58 -6.14 -2.22 -1.37
C LYS A 58 -5.20 -3.23 -2.02
N PRO A 59 -4.42 -2.84 -3.04
CA PRO A 59 -3.50 -3.74 -3.71
C PRO A 59 -2.11 -3.67 -3.06
N ASN A 60 -1.26 -4.65 -3.38
CA ASN A 60 0.18 -4.50 -3.22
C ASN A 60 0.73 -3.42 -4.18
N MET A 61 1.83 -2.78 -3.80
CA MET A 61 2.65 -2.06 -4.78
C MET A 61 3.34 -3.07 -5.70
N VAL A 62 3.71 -2.65 -6.91
CA VAL A 62 4.45 -3.49 -7.85
C VAL A 62 5.94 -3.38 -7.53
N THR A 63 6.48 -4.40 -6.86
CA THR A 63 7.88 -4.48 -6.43
C THR A 63 8.56 -5.74 -6.98
N PRO A 64 9.90 -5.80 -7.01
CA PRO A 64 10.61 -7.06 -7.11
C PRO A 64 10.25 -7.99 -5.94
N GLY A 65 10.52 -9.28 -6.10
CA GLY A 65 10.36 -10.26 -5.03
C GLY A 65 11.33 -10.03 -3.86
N SER A 66 11.03 -10.62 -2.71
CA SER A 66 11.79 -10.44 -1.46
C SER A 66 13.26 -10.86 -1.58
N ASP A 67 13.55 -11.83 -2.44
CA ASP A 67 14.89 -12.38 -2.67
C ASP A 67 15.58 -11.70 -3.87
N SER A 68 14.93 -10.72 -4.50
CA SER A 68 15.48 -9.95 -5.62
C SER A 68 16.13 -8.65 -5.15
N PRO A 69 17.07 -8.09 -5.95
CA PRO A 69 17.62 -6.78 -5.66
C PRO A 69 16.52 -5.71 -5.58
N LYS A 70 16.62 -4.83 -4.58
CA LYS A 70 15.75 -3.65 -4.46
C LYS A 70 15.94 -2.74 -5.68
N VAL A 71 14.89 -2.00 -6.01
CA VAL A 71 14.89 -0.98 -7.06
C VAL A 71 14.50 0.38 -6.48
N ALA A 72 14.77 1.46 -7.21
CA ALA A 72 14.40 2.81 -6.79
C ALA A 72 12.88 3.00 -6.72
N SER A 73 12.43 3.89 -5.82
CA SER A 73 11.01 4.21 -5.63
C SER A 73 10.33 4.73 -6.90
N ASP A 74 11.06 5.45 -7.76
CA ASP A 74 10.52 5.93 -9.05
C ASP A 74 10.19 4.77 -10.00
N VAL A 75 10.99 3.70 -9.97
CA VAL A 75 10.73 2.48 -10.76
C VAL A 75 9.48 1.77 -10.22
N ILE A 76 9.36 1.62 -8.90
CA ILE A 76 8.15 1.06 -8.25
C ILE A 76 6.92 1.90 -8.63
N ALA A 77 7.04 3.22 -8.61
CA ALA A 77 5.96 4.13 -8.95
C ALA A 77 5.49 3.97 -10.40
N GLU A 78 6.41 3.93 -11.36
CA GLU A 78 6.09 3.74 -12.78
C GLU A 78 5.35 2.42 -13.02
N TYR A 79 5.89 1.30 -12.53
CA TYR A 79 5.27 -0.01 -12.72
C TYR A 79 3.93 -0.12 -12.01
N THR A 80 3.82 0.41 -10.78
CA THR A 80 2.58 0.36 -10.01
C THR A 80 1.48 1.18 -10.67
N VAL A 81 1.75 2.46 -10.98
CA VAL A 81 0.74 3.34 -11.60
C VAL A 81 0.35 2.83 -12.99
N CYS A 82 1.29 2.30 -13.77
CA CYS A 82 1.00 1.71 -15.09
C CYS A 82 0.07 0.49 -14.98
N ALA A 83 0.33 -0.44 -14.04
CA ALA A 83 -0.52 -1.60 -13.82
C ALA A 83 -1.96 -1.20 -13.42
N LEU A 84 -2.10 -0.17 -12.58
CA LEU A 84 -3.40 0.38 -12.17
C LEU A 84 -4.12 1.04 -13.36
N GLN A 85 -3.42 1.88 -14.13
CA GLN A 85 -3.95 2.52 -15.35
C GLN A 85 -4.52 1.53 -16.36
N ARG A 86 -3.93 0.33 -16.44
CA ARG A 86 -4.36 -0.73 -17.37
C ARG A 86 -5.57 -1.53 -16.89
N THR A 87 -5.94 -1.46 -15.62
CA THR A 87 -6.87 -2.43 -15.02
C THR A 87 -7.95 -1.86 -14.13
N VAL A 88 -7.72 -0.73 -13.48
CA VAL A 88 -8.68 -0.11 -12.55
C VAL A 88 -9.61 0.81 -13.34
N PRO A 89 -10.95 0.72 -13.20
CA PRO A 89 -11.87 1.70 -13.78
C PRO A 89 -11.81 3.05 -13.04
N ALA A 90 -11.95 4.15 -13.76
CA ALA A 90 -11.96 5.52 -13.19
C ALA A 90 -13.02 5.77 -12.12
N ALA A 91 -14.09 4.96 -12.08
CA ALA A 91 -15.17 5.07 -11.09
C ALA A 91 -14.75 4.74 -9.65
N VAL A 92 -13.66 3.98 -9.45
CA VAL A 92 -13.15 3.68 -8.10
C VAL A 92 -12.61 4.96 -7.47
N PRO A 93 -13.04 5.41 -6.29
CA PRO A 93 -12.62 6.71 -5.75
C PRO A 93 -11.15 6.75 -5.30
N ALA A 94 -10.65 5.66 -4.70
CA ALA A 94 -9.31 5.63 -4.15
C ALA A 94 -8.69 4.23 -4.09
N ILE A 95 -7.36 4.22 -4.14
CA ILE A 95 -6.48 3.07 -4.02
C ILE A 95 -5.66 3.28 -2.75
N VAL A 96 -5.84 2.40 -1.76
CA VAL A 96 -5.23 2.49 -0.43
C VAL A 96 -4.23 1.35 -0.25
N PHE A 97 -2.97 1.58 -0.62
CA PHE A 97 -1.98 0.50 -0.69
C PHE A 97 -1.73 -0.18 0.65
N LEU A 98 -1.55 -1.50 0.63
CA LEU A 98 -0.94 -2.22 1.73
C LEU A 98 0.58 -2.03 1.69
N SER A 99 1.23 -2.05 2.85
CA SER A 99 2.70 -1.91 2.92
C SER A 99 3.44 -3.22 2.62
N GLY A 100 2.77 -4.36 2.80
CA GLY A 100 3.39 -5.68 2.66
C GLY A 100 4.57 -5.82 3.63
N GLY A 101 5.72 -6.26 3.10
CA GLY A 101 6.99 -6.41 3.83
C GLY A 101 7.91 -5.19 3.83
N GLN A 102 7.48 -4.05 3.26
CA GLN A 102 8.29 -2.84 3.19
C GLN A 102 8.56 -2.26 4.59
N SER A 103 9.70 -1.58 4.75
CA SER A 103 9.94 -0.77 5.95
C SER A 103 8.99 0.43 6.03
N GLU A 104 8.90 1.09 7.19
CA GLU A 104 8.07 2.29 7.35
C GLU A 104 8.51 3.41 6.38
N GLU A 105 9.82 3.59 6.22
CA GLU A 105 10.37 4.62 5.34
C GLU A 105 10.21 4.25 3.86
N GLU A 106 10.45 3.00 3.48
CA GLU A 106 10.31 2.52 2.10
C GLU A 106 8.87 2.64 1.60
N ALA A 107 7.88 2.24 2.41
CA ALA A 107 6.48 2.38 2.07
C ALA A 107 6.08 3.85 1.84
N THR A 108 6.62 4.76 2.67
CA THR A 108 6.38 6.20 2.55
C THR A 108 7.00 6.77 1.26
N LEU A 109 8.26 6.42 0.98
CA LEU A 109 8.99 6.88 -0.21
C LEU A 109 8.33 6.38 -1.51
N ASN A 110 7.89 5.12 -1.55
CA ASN A 110 7.23 4.55 -2.71
C ASN A 110 5.86 5.19 -2.97
N LEU A 111 5.07 5.42 -1.90
CA LEU A 111 3.80 6.15 -2.01
C LEU A 111 4.02 7.58 -2.52
N ASN A 112 5.04 8.26 -2.01
CA ASN A 112 5.38 9.62 -2.42
C ASN A 112 5.78 9.68 -3.90
N ALA A 113 6.61 8.73 -4.37
CA ALA A 113 7.02 8.63 -5.76
C ALA A 113 5.82 8.43 -6.70
N MET A 114 4.85 7.59 -6.33
CA MET A 114 3.60 7.40 -7.08
C MET A 114 2.79 8.69 -7.20
N ASN A 115 2.68 9.47 -6.12
CA ASN A 115 1.95 10.73 -6.14
C ASN A 115 2.69 11.83 -6.93
N LYS A 116 4.03 11.83 -6.94
CA LYS A 116 4.85 12.75 -7.76
C LYS A 116 4.85 12.44 -9.25
N LEU A 117 4.62 11.19 -9.64
CA LEU A 117 4.67 10.77 -11.05
C LEU A 117 3.68 11.57 -11.92
N GLN A 118 4.18 12.26 -12.94
CA GLN A 118 3.36 13.12 -13.80
C GLN A 118 2.62 12.29 -14.88
N THR A 119 1.47 11.73 -14.50
CA THR A 119 0.61 10.94 -15.40
C THR A 119 -0.84 10.97 -14.92
N LYS A 120 -1.77 10.47 -15.75
CA LYS A 120 -3.20 10.43 -15.40
C LYS A 120 -3.45 9.44 -14.27
N LYS A 121 -3.92 9.94 -13.12
CA LYS A 121 -4.33 9.12 -11.98
C LYS A 121 -5.75 9.55 -11.60
N PRO A 122 -6.80 8.92 -12.18
CA PRO A 122 -8.18 9.34 -11.94
C PRO A 122 -8.70 8.92 -10.55
N TRP A 123 -7.83 8.37 -9.70
CA TRP A 123 -8.11 7.90 -8.34
C TRP A 123 -7.17 8.61 -7.37
N SER A 124 -7.58 8.74 -6.11
CA SER A 124 -6.62 9.08 -5.06
C SER A 124 -5.70 7.89 -4.78
N LEU A 125 -4.39 8.13 -4.65
CA LEU A 125 -3.42 7.13 -4.22
C LEU A 125 -3.01 7.41 -2.78
N SER A 126 -3.41 6.54 -1.86
CA SER A 126 -3.22 6.69 -0.42
C SER A 126 -2.76 5.38 0.21
N PHE A 127 -2.81 5.27 1.54
CA PHE A 127 -2.27 4.14 2.30
C PHE A 127 -3.34 3.46 3.18
N SER A 128 -3.21 2.15 3.32
CA SER A 128 -3.84 1.31 4.33
C SER A 128 -2.76 0.45 4.98
N PHE A 129 -1.97 1.09 5.84
CA PHE A 129 -0.75 0.50 6.40
C PHE A 129 -0.98 -0.06 7.81
N GLY A 130 -0.53 -1.29 8.03
CA GLY A 130 -0.37 -1.87 9.37
C GLY A 130 1.05 -1.65 9.86
N ARG A 131 1.95 -2.60 9.54
CA ARG A 131 3.35 -2.60 10.00
C ARG A 131 4.08 -1.29 9.69
N ALA A 132 3.91 -0.73 8.49
CA ALA A 132 4.58 0.51 8.08
C ALA A 132 4.15 1.78 8.83
N LEU A 133 3.09 1.71 9.66
CA LEU A 133 2.70 2.78 10.57
C LEU A 133 3.05 2.48 12.04
N GLN A 134 3.21 1.21 12.40
CA GLN A 134 3.19 0.77 13.79
C GLN A 134 4.52 0.22 14.30
N GLN A 135 5.48 -0.12 13.43
CA GLN A 135 6.72 -0.77 13.86
C GLN A 135 7.49 0.07 14.89
N SER A 136 7.77 1.34 14.56
CA SER A 136 8.49 2.24 15.47
C SER A 136 7.67 2.57 16.72
N THR A 137 6.35 2.67 16.56
CA THR A 137 5.39 2.89 17.66
C THR A 137 5.46 1.77 18.68
N LEU A 138 5.39 0.51 18.23
CA LEU A 138 5.43 -0.68 19.08
C LEU A 138 6.78 -0.80 19.79
N LYS A 139 7.89 -0.56 19.09
CA LYS A 139 9.23 -0.52 19.70
C LYS A 139 9.36 0.57 20.76
N ALA A 140 8.86 1.77 20.47
CA ALA A 140 8.90 2.88 21.41
C ALA A 140 8.06 2.62 22.66
N TRP A 141 6.90 1.97 22.51
CA TRP A 141 6.01 1.62 23.61
C TRP A 141 6.62 0.53 24.50
N ALA A 142 7.10 -0.57 23.90
CA ALA A 142 7.65 -1.73 24.59
C ALA A 142 6.71 -2.33 25.67
N GLY A 143 5.39 -2.11 25.56
CA GLY A 143 4.40 -2.58 26.53
C GLY A 143 4.36 -1.83 27.85
N LYS A 144 5.03 -0.67 27.96
CA LYS A 144 5.19 0.09 29.20
C LYS A 144 4.32 1.35 29.21
N GLU A 145 3.56 1.56 30.28
CA GLU A 145 2.65 2.72 30.40
C GLU A 145 3.40 4.05 30.36
N GLU A 146 4.58 4.12 30.97
CA GLU A 146 5.42 5.32 30.97
C GLU A 146 5.89 5.74 29.55
N ASN A 147 5.86 4.82 28.59
CA ASN A 147 6.28 5.06 27.21
C ASN A 147 5.14 5.47 26.26
N VAL A 148 3.88 5.53 26.73
CA VAL A 148 2.72 5.82 25.86
C VAL A 148 2.92 7.11 25.06
N LYS A 149 3.39 8.18 25.70
CA LYS A 149 3.62 9.45 25.00
C LYS A 149 4.71 9.35 23.93
N LYS A 150 5.81 8.66 24.24
CA LYS A 150 6.91 8.41 23.29
C LYS A 150 6.42 7.62 22.07
N ALA A 151 5.56 6.62 22.28
CA ALA A 151 4.97 5.82 21.21
C ALA A 151 4.00 6.63 20.34
N GLN A 152 3.13 7.43 20.96
CA GLN A 152 2.22 8.33 20.23
C GLN A 152 2.98 9.34 19.35
N ASP A 153 4.10 9.88 19.86
CA ASP A 153 4.92 10.82 19.11
C ASP A 153 5.59 10.12 17.91
N ALA A 154 6.07 8.88 18.06
CA ALA A 154 6.60 8.09 16.95
C ALA A 154 5.52 7.77 15.90
N PHE A 155 4.32 7.38 16.34
CA PHE A 155 3.17 7.13 15.46
C PHE A 155 2.81 8.38 14.64
N LEU A 156 2.72 9.54 15.30
CA LEU A 156 2.38 10.81 14.65
C LEU A 156 3.39 11.20 13.56
N VAL A 157 4.69 10.92 13.78
CA VAL A 157 5.73 11.14 12.76
C VAL A 157 5.41 10.34 11.51
N ARG A 158 5.05 9.05 11.64
CA ARG A 158 4.71 8.19 10.50
C ARG A 158 3.37 8.58 9.86
N CYS A 159 2.37 8.99 10.64
CA CYS A 159 1.12 9.52 10.09
C CYS A 159 1.36 10.77 9.23
N LYS A 160 2.18 11.73 9.71
CA LYS A 160 2.51 12.94 8.94
C LYS A 160 3.29 12.62 7.67
N ALA A 161 4.32 11.78 7.77
CA ALA A 161 5.12 11.37 6.62
C ALA A 161 4.26 10.73 5.52
N ASN A 162 3.39 9.79 5.89
CA ASN A 162 2.48 9.15 4.94
C ASN A 162 1.42 10.11 4.40
N SER A 163 0.91 11.04 5.23
CA SER A 163 0.00 12.10 4.78
C SER A 163 0.66 12.98 3.71
N GLU A 164 1.89 13.42 3.91
CA GLU A 164 2.65 14.19 2.92
C GLU A 164 2.96 13.37 1.66
N ALA A 165 3.20 12.07 1.81
CA ALA A 165 3.40 11.16 0.69
C ALA A 165 2.15 11.04 -0.21
N THR A 166 0.94 11.18 0.34
CA THR A 166 -0.30 11.24 -0.48
C THR A 166 -0.35 12.48 -1.38
N LEU A 167 0.36 13.54 -0.99
CA LEU A 167 0.43 14.81 -1.73
C LEU A 167 1.66 14.87 -2.64
N GLY A 168 2.53 13.86 -2.61
CA GLY A 168 3.80 13.87 -3.33
C GLY A 168 4.80 14.90 -2.77
N THR A 169 4.63 15.33 -1.51
CA THR A 169 5.42 16.40 -0.89
C THR A 169 6.37 15.89 0.19
N TYR A 170 6.38 14.59 0.49
CA TYR A 170 7.28 14.02 1.48
C TYR A 170 8.73 14.11 0.99
N LYS A 171 9.63 14.56 1.88
CA LYS A 171 11.04 14.87 1.56
C LYS A 171 12.05 13.84 2.07
N GLY A 172 11.61 12.80 2.78
CA GLY A 172 12.52 11.83 3.40
C GLY A 172 13.22 12.37 4.65
N ASP A 173 12.66 13.41 5.26
CA ASP A 173 13.24 14.15 6.39
C ASP A 173 12.54 13.85 7.73
N ALA A 174 11.54 12.97 7.73
CA ALA A 174 10.88 12.60 8.96
C ALA A 174 11.84 11.83 9.88
N LYS A 175 11.83 12.18 11.17
CA LYS A 175 12.73 11.60 12.17
C LYS A 175 12.65 10.08 12.14
N ILE A 176 13.75 9.44 11.77
CA ILE A 176 13.87 7.99 11.73
C ILE A 176 13.95 7.50 13.17
N SER A 177 12.85 6.92 13.65
CA SER A 177 12.81 6.23 14.93
C SER A 177 13.40 4.82 14.77
N GLU A 178 13.79 4.20 15.89
CA GLU A 178 14.32 2.84 15.88
C GLU A 178 13.34 1.88 15.17
N GLY A 179 13.83 1.10 14.21
CA GLY A 179 13.03 0.17 13.41
C GLY A 179 12.36 0.73 12.15
N ALA A 180 12.37 2.04 11.92
CA ALA A 180 11.65 2.63 10.77
C ALA A 180 12.22 2.21 9.39
N ALA A 181 13.52 1.88 9.33
CA ALA A 181 14.20 1.42 8.11
C ALA A 181 14.29 -0.11 7.99
N GLU A 182 13.85 -0.86 9.00
CA GLU A 182 13.96 -2.33 9.00
C GLU A 182 12.93 -2.95 8.06
N SER A 183 13.35 -3.98 7.31
CA SER A 183 12.43 -4.79 6.52
C SER A 183 11.39 -5.42 7.44
N LEU A 184 10.12 -5.34 7.04
CA LEU A 184 8.99 -5.90 7.78
C LEU A 184 8.51 -7.21 7.16
N HIS A 185 9.22 -7.72 6.15
CA HIS A 185 8.89 -8.97 5.47
C HIS A 185 9.02 -10.17 6.42
N VAL A 186 8.02 -11.04 6.37
CA VAL A 186 8.00 -12.33 7.06
C VAL A 186 7.76 -13.38 5.98
N LYS A 187 8.74 -14.26 5.79
CA LYS A 187 8.67 -15.33 4.78
C LYS A 187 7.52 -16.29 5.10
N ASP A 188 6.80 -16.73 4.07
CA ASP A 188 5.67 -17.67 4.19
C ASP A 188 4.57 -17.16 5.14
N TYR A 189 4.31 -15.84 5.14
CA TYR A 189 3.25 -15.24 5.94
C TYR A 189 1.88 -15.85 5.63
N LYS A 190 1.13 -16.23 6.66
CA LYS A 190 -0.23 -16.79 6.57
C LYS A 190 -1.21 -15.84 7.26
N TYR A 191 -2.31 -15.51 6.56
CA TYR A 191 -3.43 -14.74 7.11
C TYR A 191 -4.31 -15.59 8.03
#